data_AF-A0A0C3P0Q1-F1
#
_entry.id   AF-A0A0C3P0Q1-F1
#
_cell.length_a   1.000
_cell.length_b   1.000
_cell.length_c   1.000
_cell.angle_alpha   90.00
_cell.angle_beta   90.00
_cell.angle_gamma   90.00
#
_symmetry.space_group_name_H-M   'P 1'
#
loop_
_entity.id
_entity.type
_entity.pdbx_description
1 polymer ?
#
loop_
_entity_poly.entity_id
_entity_poly.type
_entity_poly.pdbx_seq_one_letter_code
_entity_poly.pdbx_strand_id
1 'polypeptide(L)'
;MSSQQQTKTPQPTPGHSHDYSQVTDDNLVVLTDVSTDTEHEKAVEKACWQEEAEQKEQECKAECKRAMEEEEAQRKKAAEEEDTQRKRAAEEEA
;
A
#
# COMPACT_ATOMS: atom_id res chain seq x y z
N MET A 1 64.93 -30.90 28.82
CA MET A 1 63.57 -31.48 28.79
C MET A 1 62.65 -30.53 29.52
N SER A 2 61.79 -29.85 28.76
CA SER A 2 61.13 -28.60 29.14
C SER A 2 59.78 -28.81 29.85
N SER A 3 59.60 -28.04 30.93
CA SER A 3 58.39 -27.36 31.40
C SER A 3 57.05 -28.12 31.35
N GLN A 4 56.67 -28.72 32.49
CA GLN A 4 55.25 -28.93 32.80
C GLN A 4 54.62 -27.56 33.12
N GLN A 5 53.82 -27.05 32.18
CA GLN A 5 52.98 -25.87 32.37
C GLN A 5 51.96 -26.17 33.47
N GLN A 6 52.20 -25.65 34.68
CA GLN A 6 51.15 -25.54 35.68
C GLN A 6 50.17 -24.47 35.22
N THR A 7 49.03 -24.90 34.68
CA THR A 7 47.88 -24.03 34.40
C THR A 7 47.35 -23.50 35.73
N LYS A 8 47.79 -22.30 36.11
CA LYS A 8 47.20 -21.56 37.24
C LYS A 8 45.85 -21.01 36.77
N THR A 9 44.81 -21.81 36.85
CA THR A 9 43.44 -21.29 36.79
C THR A 9 43.25 -20.49 38.07
N PRO A 10 43.14 -19.14 38.03
CA PRO A 10 42.91 -18.37 39.24
C PRO A 10 41.60 -18.83 39.86
N GLN A 11 41.62 -19.13 41.16
CA GLN A 11 40.38 -19.42 41.88
C GLN A 11 39.45 -18.20 41.76
N PRO A 12 38.15 -18.41 41.53
CA PRO A 12 37.20 -17.32 41.57
C PRO A 12 37.25 -16.68 42.96
N THR A 13 37.48 -15.37 43.02
CA THR A 13 37.55 -14.64 44.28
C THR A 13 36.21 -14.77 45.00
N PRO A 14 36.17 -15.31 46.25
CA PRO A 14 34.94 -15.37 47.02
C PRO A 14 34.42 -13.95 47.27
N GLY A 15 33.19 -13.66 46.82
CA GLY A 15 32.57 -12.33 46.96
C GLY A 15 32.13 -11.69 45.64
N HIS A 16 32.34 -12.34 44.50
CA HIS A 16 31.83 -11.87 43.21
C HIS A 16 30.67 -12.75 42.72
N SER A 17 29.57 -12.78 43.48
CA SER A 17 28.27 -13.14 42.92
C SER A 17 27.75 -11.90 42.19
N HIS A 18 27.92 -11.84 40.86
CA HIS A 18 27.17 -10.87 40.09
C HIS A 18 25.70 -11.27 40.16
N ASP A 19 24.95 -10.51 40.94
CA ASP A 19 23.50 -10.66 41.02
C ASP A 19 22.92 -10.04 39.74
N TYR A 20 22.80 -10.86 38.69
CA TYR A 20 22.18 -10.48 37.40
C TYR A 20 20.65 -10.33 37.51
N SER A 21 20.13 -10.09 38.71
CA SER A 21 18.69 -9.92 38.97
C SER A 21 18.14 -8.54 38.57
N GLN A 22 18.84 -7.80 37.70
CA GLN A 22 18.42 -6.48 37.20
C GLN A 22 18.44 -6.39 35.67
N VAL A 23 18.01 -7.45 34.99
CA VAL A 23 17.29 -7.22 33.73
C VAL A 23 15.92 -6.73 34.16
N THR A 24 15.82 -5.42 34.40
CA THR A 24 14.55 -4.76 34.68
C THR A 24 13.64 -4.95 33.47
N ASP A 25 12.40 -5.36 33.71
CA ASP A 25 11.32 -5.48 32.73
C ASP A 25 11.13 -4.20 31.89
N ASP A 26 11.71 -3.07 32.29
CA ASP A 26 11.73 -1.81 31.55
C ASP A 26 12.28 -1.96 30.12
N ASN A 27 13.26 -2.83 29.87
CA ASN A 27 13.74 -3.09 28.49
C ASN A 27 12.80 -4.02 27.69
N LEU A 28 11.96 -4.82 28.35
CA LEU A 28 10.93 -5.65 27.70
C LEU A 28 9.70 -4.81 27.30
N VAL A 29 9.34 -3.82 28.11
CA VAL A 29 8.20 -2.91 27.82
C VAL A 29 8.46 -2.07 26.57
N VAL A 30 9.70 -1.58 26.37
CA VAL A 30 10.07 -0.76 25.20
C VAL A 30 9.97 -1.54 23.88
N LEU A 31 10.14 -2.87 23.88
CA LEU A 31 9.98 -3.70 22.68
C LEU A 31 8.51 -3.92 22.28
N THR A 32 7.58 -3.76 23.21
CA THR A 32 6.15 -4.00 22.97
C THR A 32 5.49 -2.78 22.31
N ASP A 33 5.84 -1.58 22.78
CA ASP A 33 5.26 -0.31 22.31
C ASP A 33 5.58 -0.03 20.82
N VAL A 34 6.82 -0.30 20.39
CA VAL A 34 7.24 -0.17 18.98
C VAL A 34 6.60 -1.19 18.04
N SER A 35 6.19 -2.37 18.53
CA SER A 35 5.53 -3.37 17.68
C SER A 35 4.09 -2.97 17.33
N THR A 36 3.35 -2.46 18.31
CA THR A 36 1.97 -1.96 18.09
C THR A 36 1.95 -0.72 17.20
N ASP A 37 2.92 0.16 17.32
CA ASP A 37 3.08 1.34 16.45
C ASP A 37 3.27 0.92 14.98
N THR A 38 4.12 -0.08 14.75
CA THR A 38 4.40 -0.61 13.40
C THR A 38 3.19 -1.28 12.73
N GLU A 39 2.37 -2.01 13.51
CA GLU A 39 1.17 -2.66 12.97
C GLU A 39 0.06 -1.65 12.67
N HIS A 40 -0.09 -0.62 13.50
CA HIS A 40 -1.07 0.43 13.27
C HIS A 40 -0.70 1.28 12.05
N GLU A 41 0.57 1.66 11.91
CA GLU A 41 1.06 2.43 10.77
C GLU A 41 0.86 1.66 9.45
N LYS A 42 1.12 0.35 9.42
CA LYS A 42 0.84 -0.50 8.25
C LYS A 42 -0.65 -0.61 7.92
N ALA A 43 -1.52 -0.62 8.92
CA ALA A 43 -2.96 -0.69 8.70
C ALA A 43 -3.49 0.61 8.07
N VAL A 44 -3.03 1.76 8.58
CA VAL A 44 -3.37 3.09 8.05
C VAL A 44 -2.86 3.25 6.62
N GLU A 45 -1.62 2.84 6.35
CA GLU A 45 -1.04 2.90 5.00
C GLU A 45 -1.89 2.08 4.01
N LYS A 46 -2.23 0.84 4.35
CA LYS A 46 -3.07 -0.02 3.49
C LYS A 46 -4.46 0.55 3.24
N ALA A 47 -5.07 1.15 4.26
CA ALA A 47 -6.38 1.78 4.11
C ALA A 47 -6.31 2.98 3.16
N CYS A 48 -5.27 3.80 3.26
CA CYS A 48 -5.03 4.93 2.36
C CYS A 48 -4.85 4.48 0.90
N TRP A 49 -4.06 3.43 0.67
CA TRP A 49 -3.89 2.86 -0.68
C TRP A 49 -5.20 2.31 -1.27
N GLN A 50 -6.05 1.69 -0.45
CA GLN A 50 -7.36 1.22 -0.93
C GLN A 50 -8.29 2.36 -1.29
N GLU A 51 -8.36 3.41 -0.47
CA GLU A 51 -9.19 4.58 -0.74
C GLU A 51 -8.75 5.30 -2.02
N GLU A 52 -7.44 5.51 -2.21
CA GLU A 52 -6.91 6.13 -3.43
C GLU A 52 -7.21 5.28 -4.68
N ALA A 53 -7.07 3.96 -4.58
CA ALA A 53 -7.36 3.05 -5.69
C ALA A 53 -8.85 3.06 -6.06
N GLU A 54 -9.74 3.06 -5.08
CA GLU A 54 -11.19 3.14 -5.30
C GLU A 54 -11.59 4.47 -5.93
N GLN A 55 -11.00 5.58 -5.46
CA GLN A 55 -11.27 6.91 -6.01
C GLN A 55 -10.80 7.02 -7.47
N LYS A 56 -9.60 6.51 -7.78
CA LYS A 56 -9.09 6.45 -9.17
C LYS A 56 -9.94 5.56 -10.06
N GLU A 57 -10.42 4.41 -9.56
CA GLU A 57 -11.32 3.55 -10.34
C GLU A 57 -12.62 4.29 -10.66
N GLN A 58 -13.19 4.99 -9.68
CA GLN A 58 -14.42 5.73 -9.87
C GLN A 58 -14.27 6.87 -10.88
N GLU A 59 -13.19 7.64 -10.83
CA GLU A 59 -12.87 8.67 -11.82
C GLU A 59 -12.71 8.08 -13.22
N CYS A 60 -11.93 7.01 -13.37
CA CYS A 60 -11.71 6.37 -14.66
C CYS A 60 -13.04 5.85 -15.26
N LYS A 61 -13.90 5.28 -14.43
CA LYS A 61 -15.22 4.78 -14.85
C LYS A 61 -16.14 5.93 -15.29
N ALA A 62 -16.11 7.05 -14.59
CA ALA A 62 -16.89 8.23 -14.94
C ALA A 62 -16.40 8.87 -16.26
N GLU A 63 -15.08 8.96 -16.45
CA GLU A 63 -14.48 9.44 -17.69
C GLU A 63 -14.84 8.52 -18.87
N CYS A 64 -14.66 7.21 -18.71
CA CYS A 64 -14.97 6.23 -19.74
C CYS A 64 -16.46 6.26 -20.13
N LYS A 65 -17.35 6.41 -19.14
CA LYS A 65 -18.78 6.56 -19.39
C LYS A 65 -19.11 7.83 -20.17
N ARG A 66 -18.51 8.97 -19.80
CA ARG A 66 -18.68 10.23 -20.54
C ARG A 66 -18.19 10.12 -21.98
N ALA A 67 -17.02 9.53 -22.20
CA ALA A 67 -16.48 9.32 -23.53
C ALA A 67 -17.42 8.45 -24.39
N MET A 68 -17.99 7.39 -23.81
CA MET A 68 -18.96 6.54 -24.49
C MET A 68 -20.25 7.29 -24.83
N GLU A 69 -20.80 8.09 -23.90
CA GLU A 69 -21.98 8.91 -24.16
C GLU A 69 -21.74 9.96 -25.25
N GLU A 70 -20.54 10.56 -25.29
CA GLU A 70 -20.17 11.52 -26.33
C GLU A 70 -20.06 10.86 -27.71
N GLU A 71 -19.41 9.68 -27.79
CA GLU A 71 -19.31 8.93 -29.05
C GLU A 71 -20.70 8.54 -29.57
N GLU A 72 -21.58 8.04 -28.69
CA GLU A 72 -22.94 7.68 -29.07
C GLU A 72 -23.73 8.91 -29.56
N ALA A 73 -23.60 10.05 -28.87
CA ALA A 73 -24.23 11.29 -29.28
C ALA A 73 -23.74 11.77 -30.65
N GLN A 74 -22.42 11.66 -30.93
CA GLN A 74 -21.87 11.98 -32.24
C GLN A 74 -22.40 11.05 -33.33
N ARG A 75 -22.40 9.73 -33.09
CA ARG A 75 -22.95 8.76 -34.06
C ARG A 75 -24.41 9.04 -34.39
N LYS A 76 -25.21 9.36 -33.37
CA LYS A 76 -26.63 9.67 -33.54
C LYS A 76 -26.85 10.93 -34.36
N LYS A 77 -26.06 11.99 -34.10
CA LYS A 77 -26.08 13.21 -34.92
C LYS A 77 -25.67 12.94 -36.37
N ALA A 78 -24.62 12.16 -36.58
CA ALA A 78 -24.16 11.80 -37.92
C ALA A 78 -25.25 11.02 -38.70
N ALA A 79 -25.92 10.08 -38.04
CA ALA A 79 -27.02 9.33 -38.64
C ALA A 79 -28.23 10.21 -38.97
N GLU A 80 -28.58 11.17 -38.10
CA GLU A 80 -29.66 12.13 -38.36
C GLU A 80 -29.33 13.08 -39.51
N GLU A 81 -28.08 13.52 -39.62
CA GLU A 81 -27.61 14.35 -40.73
C GLU A 81 -27.65 13.57 -42.06
N GLU A 82 -27.24 12.30 -42.07
CA GLU A 82 -27.32 11.45 -43.26
C GLU A 82 -28.78 11.24 -43.70
N ASP A 83 -29.69 10.95 -42.77
CA ASP A 83 -31.11 10.76 -43.08
C ASP A 83 -31.74 12.03 -43.64
N THR A 84 -31.41 13.20 -43.07
CA THR A 84 -31.88 14.49 -43.60
C THR A 84 -31.30 14.83 -44.97
N GLN A 85 -30.03 14.50 -45.24
CA GLN A 85 -29.48 14.62 -46.60
C GLN A 85 -30.20 13.70 -47.59
N ARG A 86 -30.40 12.42 -47.25
CA ARG A 86 -31.10 11.47 -48.12
C ARG A 86 -32.52 11.92 -48.43
N LYS A 87 -33.25 12.45 -47.45
CA LYS A 87 -34.60 13.00 -47.65
C LYS A 87 -34.60 14.18 -48.60
N ARG A 88 -33.67 15.12 -48.46
CA ARG A 88 -33.55 16.25 -49.40
C ARG A 88 -33.20 15.81 -50.81
N ALA A 89 -32.27 14.87 -50.96
CA ALA A 89 -31.91 14.32 -52.27
C ALA A 89 -33.11 13.63 -52.94
N ALA A 90 -33.91 12.88 -52.17
CA ALA A 90 -35.12 12.23 -52.69
C ALA A 90 -36.25 13.22 -53.04
N GLU A 91 -36.34 14.37 -52.37
CA GLU A 91 -37.30 15.43 -52.69
C GLU A 91 -36.86 16.26 -53.93
N GLU A 92 -35.56 16.42 -54.16
CA GLU A 92 -35.02 17.11 -55.34
C GLU A 92 -35.09 16.24 -56.61
N GLU A 93 -35.04 14.91 -56.46
CA GLU A 93 -35.14 13.97 -57.59
C GLU A 93 -36.60 13.61 -58.00
N ALA A 94 -37.61 14.01 -57.21
CA ALA A 94 -39.03 13.73 -57.43
C ALA A 94 -39.77 14.88 -58.13
#